data_AF-A0A351RWZ1-F1
#
_entry.id   AF-A0A351RWZ1-F1
#
_cell.length_a   1.000
_cell.length_b   1.000
_cell.length_c   1.000
_cell.angle_alpha   90.00
_cell.angle_beta   90.00
_cell.angle_gamma   90.00
#
_symmetry.space_group_name_H-M   'P 1'
#
loop_
_entity.id
_entity.type
_entity.pdbx_description
1 polymer ?
#
loop_
_entity_poly.entity_id
_entity_poly.type
_entity_poly.pdbx_seq_one_letter_code
_entity_poly.pdbx_strand_id
1 'polypeptide(L)'
;MISYKMKHILGMARGIVVVDENLVGLKEFLENKNIKVIAVPRNIEDTEIRDKLLFHRIFITNNSKDFIKDAIEKQYGIIATEYLDFKDSEHLSKIISDAIIDFDLWSMKAGFILELKSDNSHNLKILKG
;
A
#
# COMPACT_ATOMS: atom_id res chain seq x y z
N MET A 1 -22.29 -25.46 -17.89
CA MET A 1 -21.64 -25.06 -16.62
C MET A 1 -20.66 -23.92 -16.90
N ILE A 2 -21.18 -22.70 -17.07
CA ILE A 2 -20.38 -21.51 -17.41
C ILE A 2 -20.67 -20.47 -16.32
N SER A 3 -20.05 -20.62 -15.14
CA SER A 3 -20.26 -19.66 -14.04
C SER A 3 -19.18 -19.77 -12.96
N TYR A 4 -17.94 -19.41 -13.30
CA TYR A 4 -16.96 -19.05 -12.26
C TYR A 4 -15.90 -18.07 -12.74
N LYS A 5 -15.51 -18.09 -14.03
CA LYS A 5 -14.49 -17.19 -14.58
C LYS A 5 -14.96 -15.77 -14.93
N MET A 6 -16.26 -15.47 -14.88
CA MET A 6 -16.84 -14.17 -15.24
C MET A 6 -17.25 -13.31 -14.02
N LYS A 7 -16.61 -13.47 -12.84
CA LYS A 7 -16.88 -12.60 -11.67
C LYS A 7 -15.79 -11.58 -11.33
N HIS A 8 -14.66 -11.56 -12.04
CA HIS A 8 -13.55 -10.63 -11.77
C HIS A 8 -13.40 -9.50 -12.81
N ILE A 9 -14.46 -9.19 -13.57
CA ILE A 9 -14.52 -8.01 -14.47
C ILE A 9 -15.65 -7.07 -14.01
N LEU A 10 -15.81 -6.92 -12.70
CA LEU A 10 -16.51 -5.79 -12.12
C LEU A 10 -15.42 -4.90 -11.53
N GLY A 11 -15.35 -3.67 -12.01
CA GLY A 11 -14.46 -2.63 -11.50
C GLY A 11 -14.70 -2.42 -10.01
N MET A 12 -14.02 -3.23 -9.19
CA MET A 12 -13.90 -2.99 -7.77
C MET A 12 -13.10 -1.71 -7.66
N ALA A 13 -13.69 -0.67 -7.06
CA ALA A 13 -12.89 0.44 -6.58
C ALA A 13 -11.85 -0.17 -5.62
N ARG A 14 -10.61 -0.33 -6.10
CA ARG A 14 -9.50 -0.74 -5.25
C ARG A 14 -9.34 0.40 -4.26
N GLY A 15 -9.22 0.06 -2.98
CA GLY A 15 -9.24 1.04 -1.90
C GLY A 15 -8.21 2.17 -2.08
N ILE A 16 -8.24 3.13 -1.17
CA ILE A 16 -7.34 4.28 -1.24
C ILE A 16 -6.01 3.89 -0.61
N VAL A 17 -4.92 4.04 -1.37
CA VAL A 17 -3.57 4.03 -0.82
C VAL A 17 -3.07 5.46 -0.62
N VAL A 18 -2.22 5.63 0.38
CA VAL A 18 -1.45 6.86 0.60
C VAL A 18 0.00 6.54 0.26
N VAL A 19 0.63 7.41 -0.52
CA VAL A 19 2.00 7.23 -1.00
C VAL A 19 2.88 8.31 -0.41
N ASP A 20 3.99 7.89 0.19
CA ASP A 20 5.06 8.74 0.72
C ASP A 20 5.56 9.76 -0.33
N GLU A 21 6.03 10.93 0.12
CA GLU A 21 6.56 11.99 -0.75
C GLU A 21 7.71 11.51 -1.66
N ASN A 22 8.48 10.53 -1.19
CA ASN A 22 9.59 9.93 -1.92
C ASN A 22 9.16 8.96 -3.02
N LEU A 23 7.88 8.58 -3.01
CA LEU A 23 7.28 7.61 -3.91
C LEU A 23 6.19 8.21 -4.80
N VAL A 24 6.09 9.55 -4.86
CA VAL A 24 5.06 10.27 -5.65
C VAL A 24 4.97 9.80 -7.11
N GLY A 25 6.08 9.34 -7.70
CA GLY A 25 6.13 8.77 -9.04
C GLY A 25 5.24 7.54 -9.25
N LEU A 26 4.87 6.83 -8.18
CA LEU A 26 3.95 5.68 -8.24
C LEU A 26 2.51 6.06 -8.56
N LYS A 27 2.12 7.32 -8.34
CA LYS A 27 0.72 7.76 -8.38
C LYS A 27 0.06 7.38 -9.70
N GLU A 28 0.61 7.83 -10.82
CA GLU A 28 0.03 7.60 -12.15
C GLU A 28 -0.05 6.10 -12.48
N PHE A 29 1.00 5.35 -12.18
CA PHE A 29 1.06 3.91 -12.47
C PHE A 29 0.06 3.10 -11.64
N LEU A 30 -0.16 3.46 -10.38
CA LEU A 30 -1.16 2.83 -9.51
C LEU A 30 -2.59 3.24 -9.90
N GLU A 31 -2.80 4.49 -10.28
CA GLU A 31 -4.09 4.99 -10.79
C GLU A 31 -4.49 4.28 -12.09
N ASN A 32 -3.54 4.05 -13.01
CA ASN A 32 -3.74 3.24 -14.22
C ASN A 32 -4.13 1.79 -13.92
N LYS A 33 -3.85 1.31 -12.69
CA LYS A 33 -4.28 0.01 -12.19
C LYS A 33 -5.60 0.09 -11.40
N ASN A 34 -6.38 1.16 -11.54
CA ASN A 34 -7.64 1.40 -10.82
C ASN A 34 -7.50 1.50 -9.30
N ILE A 35 -6.32 1.88 -8.78
CA ILE A 35 -6.08 2.14 -7.36
C ILE A 35 -6.17 3.64 -7.13
N LYS A 36 -6.98 4.08 -6.16
CA LYS A 36 -7.03 5.50 -5.79
C LYS A 36 -5.81 5.86 -4.97
N VAL A 37 -5.09 6.91 -5.34
CA VAL A 37 -3.85 7.31 -4.68
C VAL A 37 -3.96 8.71 -4.09
N ILE A 38 -3.58 8.84 -2.83
CA ILE A 38 -3.30 10.13 -2.19
C ILE A 38 -1.78 10.24 -2.08
N ALA A 39 -1.18 11.13 -2.87
CA ALA A 39 0.24 11.44 -2.72
C ALA A 39 0.42 12.45 -1.60
N VAL A 40 1.31 12.15 -0.66
CA VAL A 40 1.70 13.07 0.40
C VAL A 40 2.42 14.27 -0.22
N PRO A 41 1.93 15.52 -0.01
CA PRO A 41 2.63 16.71 -0.46
C PRO A 41 3.96 16.87 0.28
N ARG A 42 4.99 17.34 -0.43
CA ARG A 42 6.28 17.68 0.19
C ARG A 42 6.09 18.80 1.20
N ASN A 43 6.84 18.73 2.31
CA ASN A 43 6.83 19.70 3.41
C ASN A 43 5.57 19.71 4.29
N ILE A 44 4.78 18.63 4.31
CA ILE A 44 3.80 18.42 5.38
C ILE A 44 4.49 17.69 6.52
N GLU A 45 4.27 18.18 7.75
CA GLU A 45 4.75 17.51 8.96
C GLU A 45 4.19 16.09 9.06
N ASP A 46 5.05 15.13 9.40
CA ASP A 46 4.72 13.72 9.59
C ASP A 46 3.47 13.48 10.44
N THR A 47 3.29 14.30 11.48
CA THR A 47 2.14 14.22 12.40
C THR A 47 0.82 14.46 11.69
N GLU A 48 0.77 15.43 10.77
CA GLU A 48 -0.43 15.77 10.00
C GLU A 48 -0.77 14.70 8.96
N ILE A 49 0.25 14.09 8.33
CA ILE A 49 0.08 12.94 7.43
C ILE A 49 -0.55 11.79 8.21
N ARG A 50 0.03 11.44 9.37
CA ARG A 50 -0.42 10.32 10.21
C ARG A 50 -1.87 10.48 10.66
N ASP A 51 -2.28 11.68 11.06
CA ASP A 51 -3.61 11.93 11.65
C ASP A 51 -4.72 12.10 10.61
N LYS A 52 -4.44 12.76 9.47
CA LYS A 52 -5.49 13.11 8.49
C LYS A 52 -5.55 12.16 7.30
N LEU A 53 -4.43 11.55 6.94
CA LEU A 53 -4.31 10.81 5.68
C LEU A 53 -4.30 9.30 5.87
N LEU A 54 -3.76 8.77 6.97
CA LEU A 54 -3.47 7.33 7.05
C LEU A 54 -4.60 6.48 7.65
N PHE A 55 -5.48 7.05 8.48
CA PHE A 55 -6.50 6.30 9.22
C PHE A 55 -7.34 5.37 8.30
N HIS A 56 -7.36 4.06 8.61
CA HIS A 56 -8.00 2.98 7.84
C HIS A 56 -7.60 2.87 6.37
N ARG A 57 -6.42 3.37 6.00
CA ARG A 57 -5.85 3.26 4.66
C ARG A 57 -4.58 2.43 4.68
N ILE A 58 -4.07 2.16 3.48
CA ILE A 58 -2.78 1.53 3.29
C ILE A 58 -1.75 2.60 2.95
N PHE A 59 -0.69 2.71 3.74
CA PHE A 59 0.44 3.59 3.52
C PHE A 59 1.58 2.85 2.81
N ILE A 60 2.09 3.44 1.72
CA ILE A 60 3.21 2.90 0.95
C ILE A 60 4.41 3.80 1.20
N THR A 61 5.48 3.23 1.76
CA THR A 61 6.70 3.97 2.16
C THR A 61 7.95 3.12 1.99
N ASN A 62 9.09 3.80 1.86
CA ASN A 62 10.43 3.23 1.90
C ASN A 62 11.11 3.40 3.27
N ASN A 63 10.37 3.82 4.29
CA ASN A 63 10.87 4.02 5.64
C ASN A 63 9.87 3.49 6.68
N SER A 64 9.44 2.23 6.55
CA SER A 64 8.32 1.71 7.34
C SER A 64 8.54 1.75 8.85
N LYS A 65 9.79 1.62 9.30
CA LYS A 65 10.18 1.54 10.72
C LYS A 65 9.67 2.72 11.55
N ASP A 66 9.69 3.92 10.97
CA ASP A 66 9.26 5.15 11.66
C ASP A 66 7.74 5.23 11.83
N PHE A 67 7.00 4.35 11.16
CA PHE A 67 5.54 4.33 11.12
C PHE A 67 4.92 3.09 11.78
N ILE A 68 5.69 2.09 12.20
CA ILE A 68 5.13 0.84 12.78
C ILE A 68 4.31 1.11 14.03
N LYS A 69 4.84 1.95 14.94
CA LYS A 69 4.16 2.28 16.19
C LYS A 69 2.83 3.02 15.92
N ASP A 70 2.88 4.01 15.02
CA ASP A 70 1.70 4.76 14.62
C ASP A 70 0.68 3.90 13.88
N ALA A 71 1.11 2.90 13.10
CA ALA A 71 0.20 2.00 12.38
C ALA A 71 -0.70 1.20 13.33
N ILE A 72 -0.17 0.83 14.50
CA ILE A 72 -0.94 0.16 15.55
C ILE A 72 -1.96 1.13 16.15
N GLU A 73 -1.51 2.31 16.58
CA GLU A 73 -2.33 3.29 17.29
C GLU A 73 -3.42 3.90 16.39
N LYS A 74 -3.05 4.24 15.14
CA LYS A 74 -3.88 4.95 14.16
C LYS A 74 -4.52 4.02 13.13
N GLN A 75 -4.42 2.71 13.35
CA GLN A 75 -5.12 1.68 12.57
C GLN A 75 -4.96 1.88 11.05
N TYR A 76 -3.73 1.77 10.55
CA TYR A 76 -3.47 1.72 9.12
C TYR A 76 -2.57 0.54 8.75
N GLY A 77 -2.59 0.18 7.47
CA GLY A 77 -1.72 -0.86 6.92
C GLY A 77 -0.46 -0.24 6.32
N ILE A 78 0.66 -0.94 6.35
CA ILE A 78 1.90 -0.51 5.70
C ILE A 78 2.26 -1.49 4.59
N ILE A 79 2.60 -0.95 3.42
CA ILE A 79 3.38 -1.65 2.39
C ILE A 79 4.78 -1.03 2.38
N ALA A 80 5.75 -1.81 2.83
CA ALA A 80 7.14 -1.43 3.00
C ALA A 80 7.94 -1.80 1.75
N THR A 81 8.54 -0.80 1.09
CA THR A 81 9.28 -0.97 -0.18
C THR A 81 10.80 -0.86 -0.02
N GLU A 82 11.31 -0.68 1.19
CA GLU A 82 12.76 -0.49 1.46
C GLU A 82 13.63 -1.71 1.16
N TYR A 83 13.04 -2.91 1.06
CA TYR A 83 13.76 -4.15 0.76
C TYR A 83 13.77 -4.48 -0.75
N LEU A 84 13.35 -3.54 -1.60
CA LEU A 84 13.44 -3.63 -3.05
C LEU A 84 14.67 -2.88 -3.56
N ASP A 85 15.47 -3.56 -4.38
CA ASP A 85 16.72 -2.99 -4.91
C ASP A 85 16.48 -2.09 -6.12
N PHE A 86 15.29 -2.15 -6.73
CA PHE A 86 14.89 -1.33 -7.86
C PHE A 86 13.85 -0.30 -7.43
N LYS A 87 13.94 0.89 -8.03
CA LYS A 87 13.05 2.03 -7.75
C LYS A 87 12.23 2.46 -8.96
N ASP A 88 12.16 1.61 -9.99
CA ASP A 88 11.32 1.85 -11.15
C ASP A 88 9.84 1.85 -10.75
N SER A 89 9.14 2.96 -11.04
CA SER A 89 7.77 3.16 -10.58
C SER A 89 6.76 2.24 -11.27
N GLU A 90 6.99 1.89 -12.54
CA GLU A 90 6.10 1.01 -13.29
C GLU A 90 6.15 -0.41 -12.70
N HIS A 91 7.35 -0.95 -12.54
CA HIS A 91 7.57 -2.28 -11.97
C HIS A 91 7.08 -2.33 -10.52
N LEU A 92 7.44 -1.33 -9.71
CA LEU A 92 7.01 -1.25 -8.31
C LEU A 92 5.48 -1.19 -8.19
N SER A 93 4.80 -0.41 -9.04
CA SER A 93 3.33 -0.35 -9.06
C SER A 93 2.69 -1.70 -9.36
N LYS A 94 3.32 -2.53 -10.21
CA LYS A 94 2.83 -3.86 -10.55
C LYS A 94 2.91 -4.77 -9.33
N ILE A 95 4.06 -4.81 -8.68
CA ILE A 95 4.27 -5.63 -7.48
C ILE A 95 3.32 -5.23 -6.36
N ILE A 96 3.16 -3.92 -6.12
CA ILE A 96 2.20 -3.42 -5.12
C ILE A 96 0.77 -3.86 -5.45
N SER A 97 0.34 -3.72 -6.71
CA SER A 97 -1.01 -4.12 -7.13
C SER A 97 -1.22 -5.63 -6.95
N ASP A 98 -0.24 -6.45 -7.34
CA ASP A 98 -0.33 -7.91 -7.24
C ASP A 98 -0.35 -8.33 -5.77
N ALA A 99 0.53 -7.76 -4.94
CA ALA A 99 0.58 -8.00 -3.51
C ALA A 99 -0.72 -7.61 -2.77
N ILE A 100 -1.35 -6.49 -3.15
CA ILE A 100 -2.65 -6.07 -2.59
C ILE A 100 -3.72 -7.15 -2.84
N ILE A 101 -3.69 -7.79 -4.01
CA ILE A 101 -4.65 -8.82 -4.40
C ILE A 101 -4.33 -10.14 -3.70
N ASP A 102 -3.07 -10.58 -3.78
CA ASP A 102 -2.63 -11.88 -3.30
C ASP A 102 -2.77 -12.03 -1.78
N PHE A 103 -2.57 -10.94 -1.03
CA PHE A 103 -2.73 -10.90 0.43
C PHE A 103 -4.09 -10.37 0.89
N ASP A 104 -5.02 -10.09 -0.02
CA ASP A 104 -6.35 -9.53 0.26
C ASP A 104 -6.32 -8.32 1.24
N LEU A 105 -5.37 -7.41 1.01
CA LEU A 105 -5.06 -6.32 1.96
C LEU A 105 -6.25 -5.37 2.18
N TRP A 106 -7.15 -5.26 1.20
CA TRP A 106 -8.37 -4.46 1.32
C TRP A 106 -9.35 -4.99 2.36
N SER A 107 -9.42 -6.31 2.53
CA SER A 107 -10.24 -6.92 3.57
C SER A 107 -9.64 -6.70 4.95
N MET A 108 -8.31 -6.67 5.03
CA MET A 108 -7.59 -6.40 6.29
C MET A 108 -7.70 -4.94 6.74
N LYS A 109 -7.66 -4.00 5.78
CA LYS A 109 -7.69 -2.53 5.94
C LYS A 109 -6.50 -1.93 6.71
N ALA A 110 -6.17 -2.47 7.87
CA ALA A 110 -5.27 -1.87 8.85
C ALA A 110 -4.57 -2.91 9.74
N GLY A 111 -3.60 -2.48 10.54
CA GLY A 111 -2.98 -3.33 11.56
C GLY A 111 -2.05 -4.38 10.97
N PHE A 112 -1.41 -4.07 9.86
CA PHE A 112 -0.46 -4.96 9.20
C PHE A 112 0.72 -4.19 8.63
N ILE A 113 1.82 -4.90 8.42
CA ILE A 113 2.92 -4.49 7.57
C ILE A 113 3.22 -5.61 6.57
N LEU A 114 3.28 -5.24 5.29
CA LEU A 114 3.72 -6.11 4.21
C LEU A 114 5.08 -5.63 3.71
N GLU A 115 6.11 -6.44 3.94
CA GLU A 115 7.46 -6.19 3.45
C GLU A 115 7.62 -6.77 2.04
N LEU A 116 7.75 -5.90 1.03
CA LEU A 116 8.01 -6.32 -0.34
C LEU A 116 9.51 -6.60 -0.51
N LYS A 117 9.85 -7.70 -1.17
CA LYS A 117 11.23 -8.16 -1.38
C LYS A 117 11.50 -8.45 -2.85
N SER A 118 12.75 -8.25 -3.27
CA SER A 118 13.20 -8.43 -4.66
C SER A 118 13.04 -9.87 -5.17
N ASP A 119 13.05 -10.86 -4.27
CA ASP A 119 12.92 -12.29 -4.59
C ASP A 119 11.46 -12.79 -4.60
N ASN A 120 10.49 -11.87 -4.53
CA ASN A 120 9.06 -12.17 -4.43
C ASN A 120 8.64 -12.90 -3.13
N SER A 121 9.54 -13.04 -2.14
CA SER A 121 9.24 -13.64 -0.83
C SER A 121 8.66 -12.59 0.15
N HIS A 122 7.58 -11.95 -0.29
CA HIS A 122 6.87 -10.92 0.49
C HIS A 122 6.47 -11.45 1.88
N ASN A 123 6.60 -10.61 2.89
CA ASN A 123 6.37 -11.00 4.28
C ASN A 123 5.27 -10.14 4.92
N LEU A 124 4.11 -10.75 5.13
CA LEU A 124 2.99 -10.12 5.82
C LEU A 124 3.08 -10.39 7.32
N LYS A 125 3.11 -9.32 8.13
CA LYS A 125 3.04 -9.39 9.59
C LYS A 125 1.81 -8.65 10.08
N ILE A 126 1.07 -9.26 10.99
CA ILE A 126 -0.02 -8.60 11.70
C ILE A 126 0.57 -7.83 12.88
N LEU A 127 0.28 -6.54 12.93
CA LEU A 127 0.67 -5.67 14.02
C LEU A 127 -0.36 -5.84 15.14
N LYS A 128 0.07 -6.39 16.27
CA LYS A 128 -0.76 -6.50 17.48
C LYS A 128 -0.31 -5.41 18.46
N GLY A 129 -1.27 -4.61 18.92
CA GLY A 129 -1.10 -3.73 20.08
C GLY A 129 -1.25 -4.51 21.38
#